data_AF-A0A938GCT9-F1
#
_entry.id   AF-A0A938GCT9-F1
#
_cell.length_a   1.000
_cell.length_b   1.000
_cell.length_c   1.000
_cell.angle_alpha   90.00
_cell.angle_beta   90.00
_cell.angle_gamma   90.00
#
_symmetry.space_group_name_H-M   'P 1'
#
loop_
_entity.id
_entity.type
_entity.pdbx_description
1 polymer ?
#
loop_
_entity_poly.entity_id
_entity_poly.type
_entity_poly.pdbx_seq_one_letter_code
_entity_poly.pdbx_strand_id
1 'polypeptide(L)'
;MNSIPRSQSNSNHMRQIFRPASWTVALVAMACQDRLPTMAQVVPEADRQKIEAALPTQAPVVPPRPRKLLIFDLNVGYPGHRSIAPANLAFTLMGQKTGAFETTVSRDPNVFQRDSLRQFDAVFFNNTVGNCFTNAELRQNLVEFVYAGGGLMGVHGTTVGFTKWPGGVEDWPEFGLMIGARGANHRASDERVFIKLDEPQHPVNAVFGAQGFDYRDEFFRVHDPYSRNRLRVLLSIDTEKTDFKQGPGYGKLERADNDFALAWVRNYGRGRTFYCTIAHNPHVFWDAKMLRFYLAAAQFVLGDLAAPTIPSAQLTPPIRAQEKLGWRLGVEAYTFHKFTLFEAIEKTAQLGLPFMGGLSFQKVSPAIPKNFEPGLNDDELRQVRMKLDAAGVRLLTYYIHDIPADEAGCRKVFEFGRKIGIETFLSEPKLEALDTIERFCDAYGINVALHNHDQKASPAYWNPEGVMKACQGRSKRLGACADLGYWMRSGIDPIQAVNKLKDRLITVQVHDLNERSVAGHDVPWGSGVGKTEQLIREVHRLGLKPTMWGLEYSHNFLESLPEITQCVEFFNKVSLEVEKGVMP
;
A
#
# COMPACT_ATOMS: atom_id res chain seq x y z
N MET A 1 11.30 -75.11 -8.85
CA MET A 1 12.59 -75.33 -9.52
C MET A 1 13.57 -74.33 -8.90
N ASN A 2 14.15 -74.72 -7.75
CA ASN A 2 15.52 -75.26 -7.59
C ASN A 2 16.58 -74.19 -7.96
N SER A 3 17.52 -73.77 -7.12
CA SER A 3 18.03 -74.32 -5.85
C SER A 3 19.06 -73.37 -5.22
N ILE A 4 19.04 -73.34 -3.88
CA ILE A 4 19.99 -72.83 -2.86
C ILE A 4 21.35 -73.60 -3.06
N PRO A 5 22.57 -73.17 -2.60
CA PRO A 5 22.75 -72.84 -1.19
C PRO A 5 23.84 -71.88 -0.67
N ARG A 6 23.55 -71.49 0.58
CA ARG A 6 24.40 -70.94 1.64
C ARG A 6 25.64 -71.81 1.90
N SER A 7 26.70 -71.19 2.42
CA SER A 7 27.49 -71.80 3.50
C SER A 7 27.77 -70.79 4.61
N GLN A 8 27.54 -71.25 5.84
CA GLN A 8 27.84 -70.62 7.12
C GLN A 8 29.24 -71.02 7.58
N SER A 9 29.88 -70.23 8.44
CA SER A 9 30.15 -70.55 9.85
C SER A 9 31.20 -69.56 10.42
N ASN A 10 30.86 -68.88 11.52
CA ASN A 10 31.42 -69.06 12.88
C ASN A 10 32.92 -68.72 12.99
N SER A 11 33.44 -68.03 13.98
CA SER A 11 32.97 -67.51 15.28
C SER A 11 34.20 -66.85 15.91
N ASN A 12 34.06 -65.76 16.68
CA ASN A 12 34.61 -65.67 18.05
C ASN A 12 34.64 -64.23 18.60
N HIS A 13 33.89 -64.10 19.70
CA HIS A 13 34.27 -63.46 20.97
C HIS A 13 34.73 -61.99 20.99
N MET A 14 33.81 -61.17 21.49
CA MET A 14 33.90 -60.46 22.76
C MET A 14 35.04 -59.42 22.97
N ARG A 15 34.55 -58.21 23.28
CA ARG A 15 35.07 -57.18 24.21
C ARG A 15 35.74 -55.95 23.59
N GLN A 16 35.27 -54.84 24.16
CA GLN A 16 35.93 -53.57 24.46
C GLN A 16 35.54 -52.34 23.64
N ILE A 17 34.79 -51.50 24.37
CA ILE A 17 34.55 -50.07 24.28
C ILE A 17 35.88 -49.32 24.12
N PHE A 18 36.00 -48.42 23.12
CA PHE A 18 36.73 -47.14 23.21
C PHE A 18 36.23 -46.17 22.10
N ARG A 19 35.99 -44.89 22.47
CA ARG A 19 35.67 -43.73 21.60
C ARG A 19 36.97 -43.19 20.92
N PRO A 20 36.91 -42.06 20.18
CA PRO A 20 36.42 -41.84 18.81
C PRO A 20 37.58 -41.50 17.83
N ALA A 21 37.39 -41.70 16.52
CA ALA A 21 38.36 -41.29 15.51
C ALA A 21 37.91 -40.02 14.77
N SER A 22 38.69 -38.96 14.95
CA SER A 22 38.69 -37.70 14.20
C SER A 22 39.12 -37.94 12.75
N TRP A 23 38.30 -37.47 11.79
CA TRP A 23 38.68 -37.38 10.38
C TRP A 23 38.76 -35.92 9.96
N THR A 24 39.99 -35.49 9.70
CA THR A 24 40.34 -34.19 9.14
C THR A 24 40.03 -34.20 7.64
N VAL A 25 39.09 -33.37 7.19
CA VAL A 25 38.86 -33.14 5.75
C VAL A 25 39.70 -31.94 5.31
N ALA A 26 40.65 -32.19 4.41
CA ALA A 26 41.48 -31.18 3.79
C ALA A 26 40.66 -30.36 2.76
N LEU A 27 40.68 -29.04 2.91
CA LEU A 27 40.17 -28.08 1.93
C LEU A 27 41.10 -28.03 0.72
N VAL A 28 40.59 -28.40 -0.46
CA VAL A 28 41.20 -28.06 -1.75
C VAL A 28 40.59 -26.72 -2.18
N ALA A 29 41.40 -25.66 -2.08
CA ALA A 29 41.08 -24.36 -2.65
C ALA A 29 41.23 -24.44 -4.18
N MET A 30 40.11 -24.44 -4.90
CA MET A 30 40.10 -24.22 -6.34
C MET A 30 39.87 -22.73 -6.58
N ALA A 31 40.89 -22.06 -7.10
CA ALA A 31 40.86 -20.65 -7.44
C ALA A 31 39.92 -20.41 -8.64
N CYS A 32 38.85 -19.64 -8.42
CA CYS A 32 38.14 -18.91 -9.44
C CYS A 32 38.38 -17.41 -9.23
N GLN A 33 39.39 -16.87 -9.91
CA GLN A 33 39.40 -15.48 -10.41
C GLN A 33 38.47 -15.48 -11.64
N ASP A 34 37.50 -14.60 -11.83
CA ASP A 34 37.39 -13.19 -11.47
C ASP A 34 36.05 -12.85 -10.82
N ARG A 35 36.09 -12.35 -9.58
CA ARG A 35 35.10 -11.38 -9.08
C ARG A 35 35.85 -10.08 -8.84
N LEU A 36 35.59 -9.08 -9.67
CA LEU A 36 35.95 -7.71 -9.31
C LEU A 36 35.29 -7.40 -7.96
N PRO A 37 36.03 -7.06 -6.90
CA PRO A 37 35.43 -6.49 -5.71
C PRO A 37 34.98 -5.09 -6.11
N THR A 38 33.69 -4.87 -6.32
CA THR A 38 33.17 -3.50 -6.27
C THR A 38 33.31 -3.06 -4.82
N MET A 39 34.39 -2.35 -4.52
CA MET A 39 34.60 -1.73 -3.22
C MET A 39 33.30 -1.06 -2.80
N ALA A 40 32.80 -1.38 -1.60
CA ALA A 40 31.87 -0.50 -0.94
C ALA A 40 32.50 0.89 -0.99
N GLN A 41 31.89 1.83 -1.72
CA GLN A 41 32.46 3.16 -1.85
C GLN A 41 32.58 3.73 -0.44
N VAL A 42 33.81 3.89 0.06
CA VAL A 42 34.04 4.43 1.40
C VAL A 42 33.68 5.90 1.35
N VAL A 43 32.79 6.34 2.23
CA VAL A 43 32.45 7.77 2.36
C VAL A 43 33.70 8.48 2.93
N PRO A 44 34.25 9.50 2.26
CA PRO A 44 35.37 10.26 2.80
C PRO A 44 35.05 10.82 4.18
N GLU A 45 36.02 10.86 5.09
CA GLU A 45 35.81 11.29 6.48
C GLU A 45 35.24 12.71 6.57
N ALA A 46 35.72 13.63 5.72
CA ALA A 46 35.20 14.99 5.64
C ALA A 46 33.71 15.04 5.25
N ASP A 47 33.25 14.10 4.42
CA ASP A 47 31.86 14.00 4.01
C ASP A 47 31.00 13.32 5.09
N ARG A 48 31.53 12.30 5.79
CA ARG A 48 30.89 11.72 6.98
C ARG A 48 30.60 12.79 8.03
N GLN A 49 31.57 13.66 8.33
CA GLN A 49 31.39 14.72 9.32
C GLN A 49 30.28 15.71 8.94
N LYS A 50 30.18 16.07 7.65
CA LYS A 50 29.08 16.91 7.14
C LYS A 50 27.74 16.20 7.30
N ILE A 51 27.66 14.91 6.97
CA ILE A 51 26.45 14.10 7.13
C ILE A 51 26.01 14.13 8.60
N GLU A 52 26.89 13.75 9.52
CA GLU A 52 26.62 13.70 10.97
C GLU A 52 26.11 15.03 11.53
N ALA A 53 26.73 16.14 11.11
CA ALA A 53 26.34 17.49 11.48
C ALA A 53 24.95 17.88 10.95
N ALA A 54 24.57 17.39 9.76
CA ALA A 54 23.29 17.68 9.13
C ALA A 54 22.14 16.79 9.62
N LEU A 55 22.43 15.65 10.28
CA LEU A 55 21.42 14.69 10.71
C LEU A 55 20.38 15.34 11.65
N PRO A 56 19.07 15.12 11.41
CA PRO A 56 18.02 15.57 12.32
C PRO A 56 18.18 14.94 13.71
N THR A 57 17.78 15.67 14.74
CA THR A 57 17.82 15.22 16.14
C THR A 57 16.52 14.53 16.57
N GLN A 58 15.41 14.76 15.87
CA GLN A 58 14.11 14.19 16.18
C GLN A 58 13.42 13.73 14.89
N ALA A 59 12.69 12.62 14.98
CA ALA A 59 11.82 12.16 13.93
C ALA A 59 10.47 12.91 13.96
N PRO A 60 9.80 13.10 12.80
CA PRO A 60 8.45 13.65 12.73
C PRO A 60 7.44 12.97 13.66
N VAL A 61 7.54 11.66 13.82
CA VAL A 61 6.71 10.86 14.74
C VAL A 61 7.55 9.82 15.48
N VAL A 62 7.12 9.43 16.67
CA VAL A 62 7.72 8.29 17.38
C VAL A 62 7.13 7.00 16.80
N PRO A 63 7.96 6.06 16.30
CA PRO A 63 7.44 4.78 15.79
C PRO A 63 6.69 4.01 16.89
N PRO A 64 5.52 3.42 16.60
CA PRO A 64 4.75 2.65 17.58
C PRO A 64 5.40 1.29 17.91
N ARG A 65 6.38 0.87 17.12
CA ARG A 65 7.18 -0.33 17.30
C ARG A 65 8.53 -0.18 16.57
N PRO A 66 9.55 -0.99 16.88
CA PRO A 66 10.78 -1.02 16.10
C PRO A 66 10.50 -1.24 14.60
N ARG A 67 11.25 -0.52 13.76
CA ARG A 67 11.11 -0.52 12.30
C ARG A 67 12.39 -0.97 11.63
N LYS A 68 12.25 -1.75 10.55
CA LYS A 68 13.38 -2.23 9.74
C LYS A 68 13.26 -1.79 8.28
N LEU A 69 14.25 -1.07 7.79
CA LEU A 69 14.37 -0.59 6.40
C LEU A 69 15.46 -1.36 5.66
N LEU A 70 15.09 -2.13 4.64
CA LEU A 70 16.07 -2.72 3.72
C LEU A 70 16.51 -1.66 2.71
N ILE A 71 17.80 -1.33 2.67
CA ILE A 71 18.39 -0.51 1.62
C ILE A 71 19.01 -1.44 0.58
N PHE A 72 18.50 -1.38 -0.65
CA PHE A 72 18.99 -2.14 -1.78
C PHE A 72 19.69 -1.20 -2.77
N ASP A 73 20.99 -1.38 -2.99
CA ASP A 73 21.84 -0.45 -3.77
C ASP A 73 22.56 -1.11 -4.96
N LEU A 74 22.05 -2.25 -5.43
CA LEU A 74 22.62 -2.95 -6.59
C LEU A 74 22.44 -2.12 -7.88
N ASN A 75 23.51 -2.07 -8.68
CA ASN A 75 23.53 -1.48 -10.00
C ASN A 75 24.11 -2.51 -11.00
N VAL A 76 23.48 -2.65 -12.17
CA VAL A 76 23.87 -3.62 -13.22
C VAL A 76 24.10 -2.91 -14.54
N GLY A 77 25.30 -3.04 -15.11
CA GLY A 77 25.68 -2.32 -16.33
C GLY A 77 25.91 -0.82 -16.14
N TYR A 78 25.97 -0.35 -14.88
CA TYR A 78 26.26 1.03 -14.50
C TYR A 78 27.13 1.01 -13.22
N PRO A 79 28.19 1.83 -13.11
CA PRO A 79 29.10 1.80 -11.97
C PRO A 79 28.48 2.32 -10.65
N GLY A 80 27.27 2.91 -10.73
CA GLY A 80 26.57 3.49 -9.58
C GLY A 80 26.89 4.97 -9.39
N HIS A 81 25.92 5.70 -8.84
CA HIS A 81 26.06 7.12 -8.50
C HIS A 81 27.00 7.28 -7.29
N ARG A 82 27.78 8.36 -7.26
CA ARG A 82 28.67 8.69 -6.12
C ARG A 82 27.91 8.96 -4.83
N SER A 83 26.61 9.26 -4.92
CA SER A 83 25.72 9.49 -3.79
C SER A 83 25.27 8.23 -3.07
N ILE A 84 25.46 7.02 -3.63
CA ILE A 84 24.97 5.77 -3.05
C ILE A 84 25.51 5.56 -1.62
N ALA A 85 26.83 5.65 -1.43
CA ALA A 85 27.44 5.45 -0.13
C ALA A 85 27.10 6.56 0.89
N PRO A 86 27.16 7.86 0.54
CA PRO A 86 26.63 8.94 1.38
C PRO A 86 25.17 8.72 1.80
N ALA A 87 24.29 8.27 0.89
CA ALA A 87 22.90 7.98 1.20
C ALA A 87 22.74 6.80 2.16
N ASN A 88 23.44 5.67 1.91
CA ASN A 88 23.43 4.52 2.80
C ASN A 88 23.86 4.91 4.22
N LEU A 89 24.93 5.70 4.34
CA LEU A 89 25.44 6.19 5.62
C LEU A 89 24.45 7.15 6.29
N ALA A 90 23.95 8.14 5.56
CA ALA A 90 23.01 9.12 6.07
C ALA A 90 21.74 8.46 6.61
N PHE A 91 21.10 7.56 5.86
CA PHE A 91 19.90 6.85 6.34
C PHE A 91 20.18 5.98 7.56
N THR A 92 21.32 5.28 7.58
CA THR A 92 21.70 4.43 8.72
C THR A 92 21.90 5.25 9.99
N LEU A 93 22.70 6.32 9.93
CA LEU A 93 22.94 7.18 11.09
C LEU A 93 21.68 7.98 11.48
N MET A 94 20.87 8.39 10.49
CA MET A 94 19.62 9.11 10.73
C MET A 94 18.61 8.25 11.48
N GLY A 95 18.43 6.99 11.07
CA GLY A 95 17.59 6.03 11.77
C GLY A 95 18.06 5.78 13.20
N GLN A 96 19.36 5.57 13.40
CA GLN A 96 19.98 5.38 14.72
C GLN A 96 19.83 6.59 15.63
N LYS A 97 20.17 7.80 15.13
CA LYS A 97 20.17 9.04 15.92
C LYS A 97 18.77 9.43 16.37
N THR A 98 17.76 9.17 15.54
CA THR A 98 16.37 9.56 15.82
C THR A 98 15.54 8.44 16.45
N GLY A 99 16.03 7.19 16.44
CA GLY A 99 15.27 6.01 16.85
C GLY A 99 14.15 5.63 15.87
N ALA A 100 14.11 6.21 14.67
CA ALA A 100 13.00 6.03 13.74
C ALA A 100 12.98 4.63 13.09
N PHE A 101 14.15 4.07 12.78
CA PHE A 101 14.29 2.77 12.14
C PHE A 101 15.73 2.25 12.19
N GLU A 102 15.88 0.94 12.04
CA GLU A 102 17.14 0.26 11.77
C GLU A 102 17.27 -0.02 10.27
N THR A 103 18.49 0.00 9.75
CA THR A 103 18.77 -0.28 8.34
C THR A 103 19.49 -1.61 8.16
N THR A 104 19.24 -2.27 7.03
CA THR A 104 20.10 -3.35 6.50
C THR A 104 20.42 -3.01 5.07
N VAL A 105 21.71 -2.96 4.71
CA VAL A 105 22.14 -2.66 3.33
C VAL A 105 22.46 -3.98 2.62
N SER A 106 21.93 -4.19 1.42
CA SER A 106 22.23 -5.36 0.61
C SER A 106 22.34 -5.06 -0.88
N ARG A 107 23.19 -5.84 -1.55
CA ARG A 107 23.31 -5.93 -3.01
C ARG A 107 22.90 -7.30 -3.55
N ASP A 108 22.63 -8.26 -2.68
CA ASP A 108 22.25 -9.61 -3.09
C ASP A 108 20.72 -9.65 -3.32
N PRO A 109 20.25 -9.93 -4.55
CA PRO A 109 18.82 -10.08 -4.82
C PRO A 109 18.11 -11.13 -3.95
N ASN A 110 18.82 -12.10 -3.36
CA ASN A 110 18.20 -13.11 -2.50
C ASN A 110 17.51 -12.52 -1.25
N VAL A 111 17.77 -11.26 -0.89
CA VAL A 111 17.01 -10.57 0.17
C VAL A 111 15.51 -10.47 -0.13
N PHE A 112 15.10 -10.58 -1.40
CA PHE A 112 13.72 -10.59 -1.85
C PHE A 112 13.05 -11.97 -1.78
N GLN A 113 13.73 -13.01 -1.25
CA GLN A 113 13.04 -14.22 -0.83
C GLN A 113 12.04 -13.90 0.27
N ARG A 114 10.87 -14.57 0.27
CA ARG A 114 9.74 -14.25 1.15
C ARG A 114 10.12 -14.22 2.63
N ASP A 115 10.87 -15.21 3.12
CA ASP A 115 11.23 -15.30 4.53
C ASP A 115 12.23 -14.22 4.95
N SER A 116 13.16 -13.86 4.07
CA SER A 116 14.04 -12.70 4.27
C SER A 116 13.25 -11.40 4.27
N LEU A 117 12.36 -11.19 3.29
CA LEU A 117 11.66 -9.93 3.10
C LEU A 117 10.68 -9.60 4.24
N ARG A 118 10.09 -10.64 4.87
CA ARG A 118 9.16 -10.52 6.01
C ARG A 118 9.73 -9.83 7.25
N GLN A 119 11.06 -9.75 7.39
CA GLN A 119 11.69 -9.06 8.52
C GLN A 119 11.68 -7.53 8.36
N PHE A 120 11.39 -7.01 7.16
CA PHE A 120 11.44 -5.60 6.85
C PHE A 120 10.04 -4.99 6.79
N ASP A 121 9.95 -3.70 7.10
CA ASP A 121 8.72 -2.91 7.00
C ASP A 121 8.67 -2.12 5.69
N ALA A 122 9.84 -1.80 5.12
CA ALA A 122 9.96 -1.14 3.83
C ALA A 122 11.27 -1.53 3.12
N VAL A 123 11.28 -1.36 1.80
CA VAL A 123 12.45 -1.47 0.93
C VAL A 123 12.77 -0.10 0.32
N PHE A 124 14.02 0.32 0.39
CA PHE A 124 14.56 1.50 -0.24
C PHE A 124 15.54 1.10 -1.37
N PHE A 125 15.10 1.28 -2.61
CA PHE A 125 15.97 1.24 -3.79
C PHE A 125 16.78 2.53 -3.83
N ASN A 126 18.03 2.46 -3.38
CA ASN A 126 18.93 3.61 -3.36
C ASN A 126 19.68 3.69 -4.69
N ASN A 127 19.25 4.61 -5.57
CA ASN A 127 19.98 4.94 -6.79
C ASN A 127 20.27 3.72 -7.68
N THR A 128 19.37 2.73 -7.71
CA THR A 128 19.57 1.47 -8.45
C THR A 128 19.35 1.64 -9.95
N VAL A 129 20.35 1.31 -10.77
CA VAL A 129 20.28 1.37 -12.24
C VAL A 129 20.45 -0.02 -12.85
N GLY A 130 19.71 -0.27 -13.93
CA GLY A 130 19.86 -1.47 -14.74
C GLY A 130 19.06 -2.66 -14.23
N ASN A 131 19.18 -3.81 -14.90
CA ASN A 131 18.37 -4.98 -14.60
C ASN A 131 18.87 -5.74 -13.36
N CYS A 132 18.55 -5.19 -12.18
CA CYS A 132 19.06 -5.60 -10.88
C CYS A 132 18.83 -7.09 -10.58
N PHE A 133 17.71 -7.65 -11.01
CA PHE A 133 17.45 -9.10 -10.95
C PHE A 133 16.33 -9.51 -11.91
N THR A 134 16.41 -10.74 -12.43
CA THR A 134 15.48 -11.30 -13.42
C THR A 134 14.62 -12.45 -12.90
N ASN A 135 14.90 -12.96 -11.70
CA ASN A 135 14.13 -14.05 -11.11
C ASN A 135 12.67 -13.62 -10.87
N ALA A 136 11.73 -14.33 -11.49
CA ALA A 136 10.30 -14.01 -11.44
C ALA A 136 9.70 -14.17 -10.04
N GLU A 137 10.17 -15.12 -9.24
CA GLU A 137 9.70 -15.32 -7.87
C GLU A 137 10.10 -14.15 -6.96
N LEU A 138 11.34 -13.65 -7.08
CA LEU A 138 11.79 -12.47 -6.32
C LEU A 138 10.97 -11.22 -6.68
N ARG A 139 10.67 -11.05 -7.98
CA ARG A 139 9.80 -9.97 -8.46
C ARG A 139 8.39 -10.06 -7.89
N GLN A 140 7.80 -11.26 -7.92
CA GLN A 140 6.49 -11.52 -7.35
C GLN A 140 6.47 -11.28 -5.83
N ASN A 141 7.50 -11.72 -5.10
CA ASN A 141 7.62 -11.50 -3.66
C ASN A 141 7.67 -10.00 -3.32
N LEU A 142 8.40 -9.19 -4.08
CA LEU A 142 8.42 -7.74 -3.89
C LEU A 142 7.06 -7.10 -4.18
N VAL A 143 6.39 -7.47 -5.28
CA VAL A 143 5.05 -6.97 -5.60
C VAL A 143 4.08 -7.32 -4.47
N GLU A 144 4.06 -8.56 -4.02
CA GLU A 144 3.18 -9.01 -2.96
C GLU A 144 3.49 -8.36 -1.61
N PHE A 145 4.77 -8.14 -1.30
CA PHE A 145 5.18 -7.41 -0.10
C PHE A 145 4.61 -5.99 -0.09
N VAL A 146 4.78 -5.26 -1.20
CA VAL A 146 4.23 -3.89 -1.33
C VAL A 146 2.70 -3.94 -1.28
N TYR A 147 2.06 -4.79 -2.07
CA TYR A 147 0.59 -4.85 -2.13
C TYR A 147 -0.04 -5.20 -0.77
N ALA A 148 0.62 -6.05 0.01
CA ALA A 148 0.18 -6.46 1.35
C ALA A 148 0.36 -5.38 2.43
N GLY A 149 1.10 -4.30 2.14
CA GLY A 149 1.29 -3.19 3.06
C GLY A 149 2.73 -2.86 3.38
N GLY A 150 3.72 -3.53 2.79
CA GLY A 150 5.13 -3.14 2.88
C GLY A 150 5.40 -1.82 2.15
N GLY A 151 6.36 -1.03 2.65
CA GLY A 151 6.76 0.22 2.04
C GLY A 151 7.73 0.06 0.86
N LEU A 152 7.67 0.96 -0.13
CA LEU A 152 8.64 1.05 -1.22
C LEU A 152 9.15 2.47 -1.37
N MET A 153 10.44 2.68 -1.24
CA MET A 153 11.10 3.95 -1.46
C MET A 153 12.06 3.82 -2.64
N GLY A 154 12.12 4.84 -3.48
CA GLY A 154 13.11 4.96 -4.53
C GLY A 154 13.67 6.37 -4.59
N VAL A 155 14.93 6.50 -4.99
CA VAL A 155 15.48 7.80 -5.35
C VAL A 155 16.23 7.74 -6.68
N HIS A 156 16.16 8.85 -7.41
CA HIS A 156 16.94 9.17 -8.60
C HIS A 156 17.07 7.99 -9.59
N GLY A 157 18.19 7.25 -9.59
CA GLY A 157 18.41 6.10 -10.49
C GLY A 157 17.29 5.05 -10.53
N THR A 158 16.47 4.96 -9.48
CA THR A 158 15.41 3.95 -9.33
C THR A 158 14.42 3.90 -10.50
N THR A 159 14.10 5.01 -11.16
CA THR A 159 13.17 5.01 -12.32
C THR A 159 13.72 4.28 -13.55
N VAL A 160 15.02 3.99 -13.59
CA VAL A 160 15.70 3.15 -14.60
C VAL A 160 16.25 1.85 -14.01
N GLY A 161 15.75 1.44 -12.85
CA GLY A 161 15.87 0.06 -12.36
C GLY A 161 15.04 -0.90 -13.21
N PHE A 162 15.53 -2.12 -13.40
CA PHE A 162 14.92 -3.14 -14.28
C PHE A 162 14.88 -2.76 -15.76
N THR A 163 15.89 -1.99 -16.19
CA THR A 163 16.12 -1.61 -17.59
C THR A 163 17.36 -2.32 -18.14
N LYS A 164 17.27 -2.86 -19.36
CA LYS A 164 18.39 -3.47 -20.08
C LYS A 164 19.11 -2.41 -20.93
N TRP A 165 20.43 -2.39 -20.86
CA TRP A 165 21.31 -1.51 -21.63
C TRP A 165 22.25 -2.34 -22.54
N PRO A 166 22.63 -1.86 -23.74
CA PRO A 166 22.22 -0.58 -24.36
C PRO A 166 20.77 -0.61 -24.89
N GLY A 167 20.18 0.57 -25.11
CA GLY A 167 18.84 0.73 -25.71
C GLY A 167 17.70 1.04 -24.74
N GLY A 168 17.91 0.95 -23.42
CA GLY A 168 16.95 1.42 -22.44
C GLY A 168 15.65 0.61 -22.41
N VAL A 169 15.71 -0.69 -22.68
CA VAL A 169 14.51 -1.56 -22.77
C VAL A 169 14.06 -1.98 -21.38
N GLU A 170 12.85 -1.61 -20.99
CA GLU A 170 12.25 -2.02 -19.71
C GLU A 170 11.95 -3.54 -19.70
N ASP A 171 12.48 -4.24 -18.69
CA ASP A 171 12.31 -5.69 -18.53
C ASP A 171 11.21 -6.06 -17.54
N TRP A 172 10.80 -5.12 -16.66
CA TRP A 172 9.74 -5.34 -15.69
C TRP A 172 8.81 -4.12 -15.55
N PRO A 173 7.86 -3.92 -16.48
CA PRO A 173 7.00 -2.73 -16.51
C PRO A 173 6.23 -2.48 -15.20
N GLU A 174 5.81 -3.53 -14.49
CA GLU A 174 5.08 -3.42 -13.22
C GLU A 174 5.88 -2.69 -12.12
N PHE A 175 7.22 -2.78 -12.13
CA PHE A 175 8.03 -1.96 -11.21
C PHE A 175 7.86 -0.46 -11.48
N GLY A 176 7.73 -0.06 -12.75
CA GLY A 176 7.42 1.31 -13.15
C GLY A 176 6.07 1.78 -12.64
N LEU A 177 5.06 0.88 -12.62
CA LEU A 177 3.76 1.16 -12.02
C LEU A 177 3.85 1.32 -10.50
N MET A 178 4.60 0.44 -9.82
CA MET A 178 4.79 0.49 -8.36
C MET A 178 5.47 1.79 -7.91
N ILE A 179 6.58 2.16 -8.56
CA ILE A 179 7.31 3.37 -8.22
C ILE A 179 6.64 4.63 -8.77
N GLY A 180 5.87 4.50 -9.86
CA GLY A 180 5.02 5.54 -10.43
C GLY A 180 5.53 6.19 -11.70
N ALA A 181 6.77 5.92 -12.14
CA ALA A 181 7.35 6.56 -13.31
C ALA A 181 8.55 5.78 -13.87
N ARG A 182 8.99 6.18 -15.07
CA ARG A 182 10.18 5.65 -15.75
C ARG A 182 11.02 6.75 -16.36
N GLY A 183 12.27 6.42 -16.66
CA GLY A 183 13.17 7.28 -17.44
C GLY A 183 14.19 8.03 -16.62
N ALA A 184 15.21 8.49 -17.33
CA ALA A 184 16.38 9.21 -16.80
C ALA A 184 16.80 10.33 -17.77
N ASN A 185 15.87 10.96 -18.49
CA ASN A 185 16.22 12.12 -19.31
C ASN A 185 16.56 13.30 -18.38
N HIS A 186 17.64 14.02 -18.60
CA HIS A 186 18.09 15.08 -17.68
C HIS A 186 18.96 16.13 -18.38
N ARG A 187 19.12 17.29 -17.74
CA ARG A 187 20.12 18.29 -18.13
C ARG A 187 21.45 18.00 -17.43
N ALA A 188 22.23 19.01 -17.07
CA ALA A 188 23.48 18.83 -16.35
C ALA A 188 23.26 18.21 -14.95
N SER A 189 24.30 17.54 -14.43
CA SER A 189 24.28 16.95 -13.10
C SER A 189 24.18 17.96 -11.95
N ASP A 190 24.35 19.25 -12.24
CA ASP A 190 24.31 20.38 -11.30
C ASP A 190 23.28 21.44 -11.70
N GLU A 191 22.31 21.09 -12.55
CA GLU A 191 21.29 21.99 -13.05
C GLU A 191 20.64 22.80 -11.91
N ARG A 192 20.39 24.09 -12.13
CA ARG A 192 19.62 24.91 -11.20
C ARG A 192 18.15 24.90 -11.58
N VAL A 193 17.27 24.54 -10.65
CA VAL A 193 15.82 24.66 -10.83
C VAL A 193 15.20 25.39 -9.66
N PHE A 194 14.10 26.10 -9.90
CA PHE A 194 13.20 26.54 -8.84
C PHE A 194 12.18 25.43 -8.59
N ILE A 195 12.18 24.85 -7.39
CA ILE A 195 11.28 23.77 -7.00
C ILE A 195 9.97 24.37 -6.49
N LYS A 196 8.87 23.98 -7.13
CA LYS A 196 7.51 24.22 -6.66
C LYS A 196 7.13 23.17 -5.62
N LEU A 197 6.51 23.63 -4.54
CA LEU A 197 5.88 22.79 -3.53
C LEU A 197 4.40 22.57 -3.92
N ASP A 198 4.09 21.46 -4.58
CA ASP A 198 2.73 21.17 -5.05
C ASP A 198 1.76 20.91 -3.88
N GLU A 199 2.27 20.37 -2.77
CA GLU A 199 1.48 20.01 -1.59
C GLU A 199 2.14 20.53 -0.30
N PRO A 200 2.05 21.85 0.00
CA PRO A 200 2.76 22.47 1.12
C PRO A 200 2.32 21.98 2.50
N GLN A 201 1.08 21.49 2.62
CA GLN A 201 0.52 20.98 3.88
C GLN A 201 0.71 19.47 4.05
N HIS A 202 1.29 18.78 3.06
CA HIS A 202 1.48 17.34 3.14
C HIS A 202 2.53 17.01 4.21
N PRO A 203 2.31 16.04 5.12
CA PRO A 203 3.22 15.75 6.22
C PRO A 203 4.68 15.50 5.81
N VAL A 204 4.90 14.85 4.67
CA VAL A 204 6.25 14.61 4.12
C VAL A 204 6.96 15.92 3.72
N ASN A 205 6.22 16.96 3.33
CA ASN A 205 6.74 18.25 2.89
C ASN A 205 6.96 19.26 4.03
N ALA A 206 6.61 18.91 5.28
CA ALA A 206 6.54 19.86 6.39
C ALA A 206 7.82 20.69 6.62
N VAL A 207 8.99 20.13 6.32
CA VAL A 207 10.28 20.83 6.47
C VAL A 207 10.43 22.06 5.56
N PHE A 208 9.74 22.10 4.41
CA PHE A 208 9.87 23.18 3.44
C PHE A 208 8.93 24.36 3.75
N GLY A 209 7.99 24.20 4.68
CA GLY A 209 6.97 25.22 4.95
C GLY A 209 6.02 25.39 3.76
N ALA A 210 5.80 26.64 3.32
CA ALA A 210 4.82 26.96 2.29
C ALA A 210 5.41 27.49 0.97
N GLN A 211 6.73 27.68 0.90
CA GLN A 211 7.38 28.34 -0.24
C GLN A 211 8.23 27.36 -1.05
N GLY A 212 8.25 27.56 -2.37
CA GLY A 212 9.22 26.92 -3.24
C GLY A 212 10.64 27.41 -2.97
N PHE A 213 11.64 26.73 -3.54
CA PHE A 213 13.05 27.02 -3.27
C PHE A 213 13.94 26.70 -4.47
N ASP A 214 15.03 27.47 -4.62
CA ASP A 214 16.11 27.15 -5.55
C ASP A 214 16.87 25.91 -5.08
N TYR A 215 17.16 25.01 -6.02
CA TYR A 215 18.00 23.84 -5.75
C TYR A 215 18.89 23.48 -6.94
N ARG A 216 19.98 22.76 -6.65
CA ARG A 216 20.93 22.25 -7.65
C ARG A 216 21.19 20.77 -7.46
N ASP A 217 20.85 19.98 -8.48
CA ASP A 217 21.11 18.55 -8.57
C ASP A 217 20.89 18.08 -10.03
N GLU A 218 20.89 16.78 -10.26
CA GLU A 218 20.38 16.19 -11.50
C GLU A 218 18.91 15.80 -11.38
N PHE A 219 18.04 16.41 -12.18
CA PHE A 219 16.60 16.16 -12.14
C PHE A 219 16.17 15.27 -13.32
N PHE A 220 15.63 14.09 -13.04
CA PHE A 220 15.08 13.23 -14.08
C PHE A 220 13.72 13.73 -14.56
N ARG A 221 13.60 13.85 -15.89
CA ARG A 221 12.38 14.14 -16.63
C ARG A 221 11.75 12.80 -16.95
N VAL A 222 10.93 12.35 -16.02
CA VAL A 222 10.29 11.05 -16.10
C VAL A 222 9.17 11.04 -17.14
N HIS A 223 8.93 9.86 -17.69
CA HIS A 223 7.83 9.57 -18.61
C HIS A 223 6.91 8.50 -18.05
N ASP A 224 6.00 8.01 -18.89
CA ASP A 224 5.01 6.99 -18.57
C ASP A 224 5.62 5.84 -17.75
N PRO A 225 4.94 5.37 -16.69
CA PRO A 225 3.54 5.62 -16.36
C PRO A 225 3.28 6.88 -15.51
N TYR A 226 4.23 7.83 -15.42
CA TYR A 226 4.04 9.08 -14.68
C TYR A 226 2.76 9.81 -15.10
N SER A 227 1.88 10.09 -14.12
CA SER A 227 0.71 10.95 -14.29
C SER A 227 0.20 11.44 -12.94
N ARG A 228 -0.27 12.69 -12.88
CA ARG A 228 -1.01 13.23 -11.72
C ARG A 228 -2.33 12.50 -11.46
N ASN A 229 -2.83 11.71 -12.42
CA ASN A 229 -3.97 10.80 -12.23
C ASN A 229 -3.63 9.54 -11.42
N ARG A 230 -2.33 9.23 -11.24
CA ARG A 230 -1.86 8.07 -10.46
C ARG A 230 -1.11 8.45 -9.20
N LEU A 231 -0.52 9.65 -9.17
CA LEU A 231 0.45 10.05 -8.15
C LEU A 231 -0.02 11.28 -7.39
N ARG A 232 0.25 11.30 -6.08
CA ARG A 232 0.20 12.52 -5.26
C ARG A 232 1.56 13.21 -5.38
N VAL A 233 1.68 14.17 -6.28
CA VAL A 233 2.91 14.93 -6.53
C VAL A 233 3.16 15.89 -5.37
N LEU A 234 4.37 15.83 -4.81
CA LEU A 234 4.80 16.63 -3.66
C LEU A 234 5.64 17.83 -4.10
N LEU A 235 6.53 17.62 -5.07
CA LEU A 235 7.46 18.61 -5.61
C LEU A 235 7.46 18.53 -7.13
N SER A 236 7.57 19.67 -7.81
CA SER A 236 7.77 19.75 -9.27
C SER A 236 8.70 20.91 -9.64
N ILE A 237 9.19 20.95 -10.88
CA ILE A 237 9.91 22.13 -11.39
C ILE A 237 8.89 23.25 -11.63
N ASP A 238 9.13 24.42 -11.05
CA ASP A 238 8.42 25.65 -11.41
C ASP A 238 8.92 26.10 -12.78
N THR A 239 8.10 25.86 -13.82
CA THR A 239 8.48 26.13 -15.21
C THR A 239 8.54 27.62 -15.55
N GLU A 240 7.89 28.47 -14.76
CA GLU A 240 7.89 29.91 -14.96
C GLU A 240 9.15 30.56 -14.37
N LYS A 241 9.72 29.96 -13.33
CA LYS A 241 10.90 30.48 -12.62
C LYS A 241 12.22 29.79 -12.98
N THR A 242 12.15 28.68 -13.71
CA THR A 242 13.34 27.90 -14.09
C THR A 242 13.76 28.21 -15.53
N ASP A 243 15.05 28.46 -15.74
CA ASP A 243 15.60 28.61 -17.09
C ASP A 243 15.88 27.23 -17.73
N PHE A 244 15.11 26.85 -18.74
CA PHE A 244 15.30 25.58 -19.46
C PHE A 244 16.38 25.64 -20.55
N LYS A 245 17.16 26.73 -20.67
CA LYS A 245 18.28 26.81 -21.63
C LYS A 245 19.63 26.43 -21.03
N GLN A 246 19.63 25.97 -19.78
CA GLN A 246 20.83 25.58 -19.05
C GLN A 246 21.43 24.26 -19.56
N GLY A 247 22.77 24.23 -19.63
CA GLY A 247 23.59 23.03 -19.76
C GLY A 247 23.34 22.17 -21.00
N PRO A 248 24.12 21.10 -21.19
CA PRO A 248 23.76 20.04 -22.12
C PRO A 248 22.49 19.33 -21.66
N GLY A 249 21.74 18.78 -22.61
CA GLY A 249 20.56 17.97 -22.38
C GLY A 249 20.74 16.55 -22.88
N TYR A 250 20.23 15.57 -22.13
CA TYR A 250 20.33 14.15 -22.42
C TYR A 250 18.94 13.51 -22.52
N GLY A 251 18.61 13.05 -23.72
CA GLY A 251 17.30 12.45 -24.02
C GLY A 251 16.19 13.47 -24.27
N LYS A 252 14.93 13.03 -24.16
CA LYS A 252 13.75 13.87 -24.41
C LYS A 252 13.38 14.64 -23.14
N LEU A 253 13.83 15.89 -23.06
CA LEU A 253 13.69 16.74 -21.88
C LEU A 253 12.34 17.44 -21.75
N GLU A 254 11.56 17.46 -22.82
CA GLU A 254 10.28 18.16 -22.87
C GLU A 254 9.12 17.16 -22.78
N ARG A 255 8.07 17.59 -22.09
CA ARG A 255 6.79 16.89 -22.02
C ARG A 255 5.71 17.78 -22.62
N ALA A 256 4.74 17.15 -23.28
CA ALA A 256 3.64 17.86 -23.92
C ALA A 256 2.75 18.62 -22.92
N ASP A 257 2.69 18.14 -21.67
CA ASP A 257 1.94 18.77 -20.57
C ASP A 257 2.76 19.79 -19.77
N ASN A 258 4.05 19.97 -20.08
CA ASN A 258 4.97 20.84 -19.36
C ASN A 258 5.02 20.58 -17.84
N ASP A 259 4.76 19.35 -17.40
CA ASP A 259 4.69 18.96 -15.98
C ASP A 259 5.84 18.05 -15.58
N PHE A 260 6.73 18.54 -14.70
CA PHE A 260 7.96 17.85 -14.32
C PHE A 260 8.01 17.58 -12.81
N ALA A 261 7.33 16.51 -12.36
CA ALA A 261 7.40 16.11 -10.95
C ALA A 261 8.81 15.65 -10.55
N LEU A 262 9.20 16.05 -9.33
CA LEU A 262 10.48 15.76 -8.71
C LEU A 262 10.34 14.80 -7.52
N ALA A 263 9.20 14.80 -6.83
CA ALA A 263 8.89 13.85 -5.77
C ALA A 263 7.40 13.58 -5.68
N TRP A 264 7.02 12.35 -5.30
CA TRP A 264 5.63 11.96 -5.13
C TRP A 264 5.46 10.81 -4.14
N VAL A 265 4.22 10.65 -3.68
CA VAL A 265 3.76 9.47 -2.94
C VAL A 265 2.58 8.82 -3.64
N ARG A 266 2.36 7.53 -3.37
CA ARG A 266 1.12 6.84 -3.73
C ARG A 266 0.89 5.64 -2.81
N ASN A 267 -0.29 5.06 -2.89
CA ASN A 267 -0.49 3.67 -2.51
C ASN A 267 -0.35 2.75 -3.74
N TYR A 268 0.15 1.54 -3.50
CA TYR A 268 0.09 0.42 -4.43
C TYR A 268 -0.41 -0.81 -3.67
N GLY A 269 -1.69 -1.16 -3.86
CA GLY A 269 -2.42 -1.97 -2.88
C GLY A 269 -2.51 -1.23 -1.53
N ARG A 270 -2.07 -1.87 -0.45
CA ARG A 270 -1.93 -1.26 0.90
C ARG A 270 -0.56 -0.60 1.10
N GLY A 271 0.42 -0.92 0.26
CA GLY A 271 1.79 -0.42 0.38
C GLY A 271 1.84 1.07 0.14
N ARG A 272 2.73 1.75 0.87
CA ARG A 272 3.02 3.18 0.70
C ARG A 272 4.29 3.29 -0.12
N THR A 273 4.23 4.00 -1.24
CA THR A 273 5.38 4.19 -2.11
C THR A 273 5.77 5.66 -2.20
N PHE A 274 7.07 5.91 -2.24
CA PHE A 274 7.66 7.24 -2.37
C PHE A 274 8.77 7.20 -3.42
N TYR A 275 8.84 8.26 -4.22
CA TYR A 275 9.99 8.50 -5.09
C TYR A 275 10.43 9.95 -5.03
N CYS A 276 11.74 10.19 -5.14
CA CYS A 276 12.30 11.52 -5.37
C CYS A 276 13.51 11.49 -6.29
N THR A 277 13.57 12.39 -7.27
CA THR A 277 14.71 12.49 -8.20
C THR A 277 15.97 13.12 -7.59
N ILE A 278 15.85 13.83 -6.46
CA ILE A 278 16.90 14.68 -5.89
C ILE A 278 17.86 13.82 -5.07
N ALA A 279 18.70 13.01 -5.69
CA ALA A 279 19.64 12.16 -4.96
C ALA A 279 20.88 11.81 -5.79
N HIS A 280 21.16 12.59 -6.85
CA HIS A 280 22.28 12.30 -7.75
C HIS A 280 23.61 12.64 -7.08
N ASN A 281 23.71 13.84 -6.50
CA ASN A 281 24.95 14.30 -5.89
C ASN A 281 25.07 13.93 -4.40
N PRO A 282 26.30 13.66 -3.91
CA PRO A 282 26.56 13.41 -2.49
C PRO A 282 26.04 14.50 -1.54
N HIS A 283 26.05 15.77 -1.97
CA HIS A 283 25.72 16.89 -1.09
C HIS A 283 24.28 16.95 -0.62
N VAL A 284 23.37 16.27 -1.32
CA VAL A 284 21.99 16.08 -0.88
C VAL A 284 21.95 15.43 0.51
N PHE A 285 22.88 14.51 0.79
CA PHE A 285 22.88 13.71 2.02
C PHE A 285 23.62 14.38 3.19
N TRP A 286 24.10 15.61 3.01
CA TRP A 286 24.49 16.50 4.11
C TRP A 286 23.77 17.86 4.05
N ASP A 287 22.68 17.94 3.31
CA ASP A 287 21.73 19.04 3.40
C ASP A 287 20.70 18.72 4.48
N ALA A 288 20.70 19.53 5.56
CA ALA A 288 19.85 19.30 6.71
C ALA A 288 18.33 19.35 6.39
N LYS A 289 17.91 20.12 5.38
CA LYS A 289 16.50 20.15 4.96
C LYS A 289 16.14 18.88 4.18
N MET A 290 17.02 18.44 3.28
CA MET A 290 16.79 17.21 2.52
C MET A 290 16.79 15.97 3.40
N LEU A 291 17.68 15.88 4.40
CA LEU A 291 17.66 14.77 5.35
C LEU A 291 16.36 14.71 6.17
N ARG A 292 15.81 15.85 6.59
CA ARG A 292 14.50 15.91 7.26
C ARG A 292 13.36 15.49 6.32
N PHE A 293 13.39 15.90 5.05
CA PHE A 293 12.44 15.45 4.03
C PHE A 293 12.51 13.92 3.84
N TYR A 294 13.70 13.36 3.73
CA TYR A 294 13.89 11.91 3.60
C TYR A 294 13.54 11.13 4.86
N LEU A 295 13.73 11.70 6.05
CA LEU A 295 13.25 11.09 7.28
C LEU A 295 11.73 10.98 7.29
N ALA A 296 11.03 12.05 6.91
CA ALA A 296 9.57 12.03 6.80
C ALA A 296 9.08 11.04 5.73
N ALA A 297 9.77 10.98 4.57
CA ALA A 297 9.49 10.01 3.53
C ALA A 297 9.71 8.56 3.98
N ALA A 298 10.81 8.30 4.72
CA ALA A 298 11.10 6.99 5.30
C ALA A 298 10.02 6.56 6.30
N GLN A 299 9.64 7.45 7.23
CA GLN A 299 8.56 7.18 8.18
C GLN A 299 7.20 6.99 7.51
N PHE A 300 6.95 7.68 6.38
CA PHE A 300 5.76 7.45 5.58
C PHE A 300 5.73 6.04 4.98
N VAL A 301 6.80 5.61 4.30
CA VAL A 301 6.82 4.25 3.70
C VAL A 301 6.78 3.14 4.76
N LEU A 302 7.44 3.36 5.91
CA LEU A 302 7.38 2.46 7.08
C LEU A 302 6.00 2.41 7.75
N GLY A 303 5.13 3.39 7.45
CA GLY A 303 3.76 3.47 7.97
C GLY A 303 3.65 4.09 9.36
N ASP A 304 4.65 4.84 9.80
CA ASP A 304 4.60 5.61 11.05
C ASP A 304 3.96 6.99 10.84
N LEU A 305 4.35 7.67 9.76
CA LEU A 305 3.82 8.99 9.41
C LEU A 305 2.61 8.83 8.49
N ALA A 306 1.41 9.02 9.03
CA ALA A 306 0.18 9.04 8.24
C ALA A 306 0.19 10.24 7.28
N ALA A 307 -0.05 9.98 5.99
CA ALA A 307 -0.16 11.02 4.97
C ALA A 307 -1.11 10.57 3.85
N PRO A 308 -1.88 11.50 3.25
CA PRO A 308 -2.79 11.19 2.16
C PRO A 308 -2.06 10.83 0.86
N THR A 309 -2.67 9.98 0.04
CA THR A 309 -2.08 9.51 -1.21
C THR A 309 -3.04 9.55 -2.40
N ILE A 310 -4.22 10.16 -2.26
CA ILE A 310 -5.15 10.28 -3.38
C ILE A 310 -4.44 11.08 -4.48
N PRO A 311 -4.47 10.62 -5.75
CA PRO A 311 -3.74 11.26 -6.84
C PRO A 311 -4.05 12.75 -6.98
N SER A 312 -3.06 13.56 -7.34
CA SER A 312 -3.18 15.02 -7.41
C SER A 312 -4.32 15.50 -8.30
N ALA A 313 -4.62 14.79 -9.40
CA ALA A 313 -5.70 15.14 -10.31
C ALA A 313 -7.11 14.87 -9.75
N GLN A 314 -7.23 14.06 -8.69
CA GLN A 314 -8.52 13.73 -8.04
C GLN A 314 -8.83 14.65 -6.85
N LEU A 315 -7.95 15.61 -6.54
CA LEU A 315 -8.09 16.46 -5.35
C LEU A 315 -9.06 17.61 -5.57
N THR A 316 -10.31 17.37 -5.22
CA THR A 316 -11.34 18.40 -5.09
C THR A 316 -11.41 18.92 -3.65
N PRO A 317 -12.06 20.08 -3.38
CA PRO A 317 -12.26 20.56 -2.01
C PRO A 317 -12.95 19.52 -1.08
N PRO A 318 -14.02 18.81 -1.51
CA PRO A 318 -14.60 17.72 -0.70
C PRO A 318 -13.60 16.59 -0.39
N ILE A 319 -12.81 16.13 -1.36
CA ILE A 319 -11.83 15.07 -1.14
C ILE A 319 -10.76 15.51 -0.13
N ARG A 320 -10.29 16.76 -0.20
CA ARG A 320 -9.37 17.31 0.81
C ARG A 320 -9.99 17.38 2.20
N ALA A 321 -11.27 17.73 2.30
CA ALA A 321 -11.99 17.70 3.58
C ALA A 321 -12.07 16.28 4.13
N GLN A 322 -12.40 15.29 3.28
CA GLN A 322 -12.41 13.87 3.66
C GLN A 322 -11.04 13.38 4.12
N GLU A 323 -9.94 13.74 3.44
CA GLU A 323 -8.57 13.41 3.87
C GLU A 323 -8.28 13.93 5.28
N LYS A 324 -8.65 15.18 5.59
CA LYS A 324 -8.47 15.77 6.94
C LYS A 324 -9.32 15.08 8.01
N LEU A 325 -10.55 14.70 7.66
CA LEU A 325 -11.45 13.97 8.56
C LEU A 325 -11.06 12.50 8.73
N GLY A 326 -10.18 11.97 7.85
CA GLY A 326 -9.85 10.56 7.77
C GLY A 326 -11.01 9.72 7.21
N TRP A 327 -11.85 10.31 6.38
CA TRP A 327 -12.99 9.65 5.74
C TRP A 327 -12.62 9.11 4.37
N ARG A 328 -13.18 7.94 4.05
CA ARG A 328 -12.95 7.23 2.79
C ARG A 328 -14.29 6.81 2.21
N LEU A 329 -14.83 7.59 1.28
CA LEU A 329 -16.04 7.24 0.54
C LEU A 329 -15.71 6.30 -0.61
N GLY A 330 -16.42 5.19 -0.71
CA GLY A 330 -16.26 4.25 -1.82
C GLY A 330 -17.53 3.46 -2.09
N VAL A 331 -17.62 2.87 -3.28
CA VAL A 331 -18.79 2.05 -3.66
C VAL A 331 -18.66 0.66 -3.07
N GLU A 332 -19.70 0.16 -2.41
CA GLU A 332 -19.80 -1.26 -2.10
C GLU A 332 -20.18 -2.03 -3.36
N ALA A 333 -19.45 -3.11 -3.67
CA ALA A 333 -19.58 -3.79 -4.96
C ALA A 333 -20.98 -4.34 -5.25
N TYR A 334 -21.81 -4.57 -4.22
CA TYR A 334 -23.19 -5.03 -4.43
C TYR A 334 -24.06 -4.03 -5.19
N THR A 335 -23.78 -2.72 -5.08
CA THR A 335 -24.39 -1.65 -5.90
C THR A 335 -24.34 -1.96 -7.40
N PHE A 336 -23.24 -2.57 -7.86
CA PHE A 336 -23.02 -2.91 -9.26
C PHE A 336 -22.94 -4.43 -9.51
N HIS A 337 -23.56 -5.27 -8.67
CA HIS A 337 -23.48 -6.73 -8.80
C HIS A 337 -24.07 -7.28 -10.12
N LYS A 338 -24.89 -6.50 -10.83
CA LYS A 338 -25.39 -6.83 -12.17
C LYS A 338 -24.34 -6.65 -13.28
N PHE A 339 -23.23 -6.00 -12.97
CA PHE A 339 -22.09 -5.78 -13.84
C PHE A 339 -20.90 -6.64 -13.39
N THR A 340 -19.95 -6.85 -14.28
CA THR A 340 -18.66 -7.45 -13.94
C THR A 340 -17.85 -6.52 -13.04
N LEU A 341 -16.86 -7.07 -12.33
CA LEU A 341 -15.93 -6.29 -11.50
C LEU A 341 -15.24 -5.19 -12.32
N PHE A 342 -14.83 -5.50 -13.56
CA PHE A 342 -14.13 -4.52 -14.41
C PHE A 342 -15.02 -3.34 -14.78
N GLU A 343 -16.29 -3.58 -15.08
CA GLU A 343 -17.28 -2.53 -15.31
C GLU A 343 -17.60 -1.76 -14.01
N ALA A 344 -17.66 -2.44 -12.86
CA ALA A 344 -17.84 -1.79 -11.56
C ALA A 344 -16.67 -0.85 -11.20
N ILE A 345 -15.42 -1.23 -11.52
CA ILE A 345 -14.24 -0.37 -11.37
C ILE A 345 -14.38 0.88 -12.25
N GLU A 346 -14.80 0.73 -13.51
CA GLU A 346 -15.00 1.85 -14.44
C GLU A 346 -16.09 2.80 -13.95
N LYS A 347 -17.24 2.26 -13.51
CA LYS A 347 -18.33 3.05 -12.94
C LYS A 347 -17.91 3.79 -11.67
N THR A 348 -17.11 3.15 -10.80
CA THR A 348 -16.55 3.81 -9.62
C THR A 348 -15.65 4.98 -10.00
N ALA A 349 -14.78 4.81 -11.00
CA ALA A 349 -13.93 5.88 -11.51
C ALA A 349 -14.75 7.01 -12.17
N GLN A 350 -15.84 6.69 -12.88
CA GLN A 350 -16.76 7.68 -13.46
C GLN A 350 -17.43 8.56 -12.40
N LEU A 351 -17.68 8.02 -11.21
CA LEU A 351 -18.20 8.77 -10.05
C LEU A 351 -17.13 9.64 -9.37
N GLY A 352 -15.87 9.57 -9.82
CA GLY A 352 -14.75 10.28 -9.21
C GLY A 352 -14.34 9.73 -7.84
N LEU A 353 -14.72 8.49 -7.53
CA LEU A 353 -14.44 7.87 -6.23
C LEU A 353 -13.11 7.10 -6.25
N PRO A 354 -12.22 7.32 -5.27
CA PRO A 354 -10.91 6.66 -5.22
C PRO A 354 -10.96 5.25 -4.60
N PHE A 355 -12.11 4.84 -4.03
CA PHE A 355 -12.25 3.62 -3.24
C PHE A 355 -13.47 2.79 -3.68
N MET A 356 -13.36 1.48 -3.51
CA MET A 356 -14.47 0.55 -3.63
C MET A 356 -14.31 -0.68 -2.72
N GLY A 357 -15.41 -1.41 -2.54
CA GLY A 357 -15.45 -2.76 -1.98
C GLY A 357 -15.45 -3.82 -3.09
N GLY A 358 -15.17 -5.06 -2.72
CA GLY A 358 -15.22 -6.23 -3.62
C GLY A 358 -16.29 -7.23 -3.21
N LEU A 359 -16.72 -8.09 -4.14
CA LEU A 359 -17.81 -9.03 -3.93
C LEU A 359 -17.45 -10.43 -4.44
N SER A 360 -17.46 -11.41 -3.55
CA SER A 360 -16.99 -12.77 -3.84
C SER A 360 -17.70 -13.51 -4.97
N PHE A 361 -18.97 -13.18 -5.24
CA PHE A 361 -19.75 -13.82 -6.30
C PHE A 361 -19.88 -12.97 -7.57
N GLN A 362 -19.20 -11.83 -7.66
CA GLN A 362 -19.19 -11.00 -8.86
C GLN A 362 -18.25 -11.59 -9.91
N LYS A 363 -18.68 -11.64 -11.18
CA LYS A 363 -17.81 -12.06 -12.28
C LYS A 363 -16.70 -11.05 -12.52
N VAL A 364 -15.46 -11.49 -12.75
CA VAL A 364 -14.32 -10.58 -12.95
C VAL A 364 -14.48 -9.77 -14.23
N SER A 365 -14.60 -10.45 -15.37
CA SER A 365 -14.81 -9.85 -16.69
C SER A 365 -15.23 -10.93 -17.70
N PRO A 366 -15.62 -10.59 -18.94
CA PRO A 366 -15.84 -11.60 -19.98
C PRO A 366 -14.59 -12.43 -20.29
N ALA A 367 -13.39 -11.85 -20.17
CA ALA A 367 -12.11 -12.54 -20.41
C ALA A 367 -11.68 -13.44 -19.24
N ILE A 368 -12.15 -13.16 -18.02
CA ILE A 368 -11.95 -13.97 -16.82
C ILE A 368 -13.34 -14.34 -16.28
N PRO A 369 -14.03 -15.36 -16.85
CA PRO A 369 -15.43 -15.68 -16.54
C PRO A 369 -15.62 -16.38 -15.17
N LYS A 370 -14.66 -16.19 -14.26
CA LYS A 370 -14.67 -16.68 -12.88
C LYS A 370 -15.24 -15.61 -11.95
N ASN A 371 -15.67 -16.05 -10.78
CA ASN A 371 -16.03 -15.14 -9.71
C ASN A 371 -14.76 -14.51 -9.13
N PHE A 372 -14.87 -13.29 -8.60
CA PHE A 372 -13.79 -12.61 -7.91
C PHE A 372 -13.61 -13.19 -6.51
N GLU A 373 -13.06 -14.39 -6.42
CA GLU A 373 -12.97 -15.19 -5.19
C GLU A 373 -11.57 -15.77 -4.94
N PRO A 374 -11.27 -16.34 -3.75
CA PRO A 374 -9.97 -16.92 -3.41
C PRO A 374 -9.45 -18.06 -4.32
N GLY A 375 -10.22 -18.46 -5.33
CA GLY A 375 -9.83 -19.45 -6.34
C GLY A 375 -9.10 -18.89 -7.57
N LEU A 376 -8.98 -17.57 -7.71
CA LEU A 376 -8.23 -16.96 -8.82
C LEU A 376 -6.72 -17.25 -8.71
N ASN A 377 -6.07 -17.44 -9.84
CA ASN A 377 -4.61 -17.63 -9.90
C ASN A 377 -3.86 -16.28 -9.85
N ASP A 378 -2.53 -16.31 -9.78
CA ASP A 378 -1.73 -15.10 -9.60
C ASP A 378 -1.78 -14.13 -10.79
N ASP A 379 -1.90 -14.64 -12.02
CA ASP A 379 -2.12 -13.78 -13.20
C ASP A 379 -3.54 -13.22 -13.23
N GLU A 380 -4.52 -14.06 -12.87
CA GLU A 380 -5.87 -13.75 -12.38
C GLU A 380 -5.93 -12.42 -11.62
N LEU A 381 -5.29 -12.46 -10.45
CA LEU A 381 -5.20 -11.36 -9.50
C LEU A 381 -4.34 -10.21 -10.02
N ARG A 382 -3.28 -10.48 -10.78
CA ARG A 382 -2.45 -9.44 -11.41
C ARG A 382 -3.30 -8.56 -12.34
N GLN A 383 -4.12 -9.15 -13.20
CA GLN A 383 -4.98 -8.40 -14.11
C GLN A 383 -5.99 -7.53 -13.37
N VAL A 384 -6.59 -8.03 -12.28
CA VAL A 384 -7.47 -7.22 -11.41
C VAL A 384 -6.71 -6.05 -10.79
N ARG A 385 -5.51 -6.28 -10.24
CA ARG A 385 -4.66 -5.22 -9.66
C ARG A 385 -4.28 -4.15 -10.69
N MET A 386 -3.95 -4.56 -11.92
CA MET A 386 -3.67 -3.64 -13.02
C MET A 386 -4.90 -2.82 -13.41
N LYS A 387 -6.10 -3.43 -13.43
CA LYS A 387 -7.35 -2.73 -13.75
C LYS A 387 -7.67 -1.65 -12.69
N LEU A 388 -7.52 -1.99 -11.42
CA LEU A 388 -7.66 -1.06 -10.29
C LEU A 388 -6.65 0.10 -10.39
N ASP A 389 -5.36 -0.22 -10.62
CA ASP A 389 -4.30 0.79 -10.79
C ASP A 389 -4.57 1.73 -11.96
N ALA A 390 -4.98 1.18 -13.11
CA ALA A 390 -5.32 1.95 -14.30
C ALA A 390 -6.50 2.90 -14.08
N ALA A 391 -7.46 2.52 -13.25
CA ALA A 391 -8.61 3.35 -12.90
C ALA A 391 -8.31 4.35 -11.76
N GLY A 392 -7.16 4.23 -11.09
CA GLY A 392 -6.87 5.03 -9.90
C GLY A 392 -7.78 4.70 -8.71
N VAL A 393 -8.28 3.47 -8.63
CA VAL A 393 -9.22 2.99 -7.59
C VAL A 393 -8.53 1.97 -6.70
N ARG A 394 -8.73 2.08 -5.38
CA ARG A 394 -8.27 1.09 -4.39
C ARG A 394 -9.42 0.27 -3.85
N LEU A 395 -9.19 -1.03 -3.71
CA LEU A 395 -10.11 -1.97 -3.08
C LEU A 395 -9.88 -1.98 -1.56
N LEU A 396 -10.81 -1.47 -0.76
CA LEU A 396 -10.65 -1.36 0.70
C LEU A 396 -11.34 -2.48 1.47
N THR A 397 -12.59 -2.77 1.10
CA THR A 397 -13.42 -3.81 1.71
C THR A 397 -13.65 -4.97 0.75
N TYR A 398 -14.02 -6.14 1.26
CA TYR A 398 -14.41 -7.28 0.43
C TYR A 398 -15.44 -8.16 1.13
N TYR A 399 -16.59 -8.34 0.50
CA TYR A 399 -17.66 -9.20 1.00
C TYR A 399 -17.43 -10.67 0.63
N ILE A 400 -17.37 -11.51 1.66
CA ILE A 400 -17.39 -12.97 1.57
C ILE A 400 -18.27 -13.52 2.68
N HIS A 401 -19.33 -14.23 2.30
CA HIS A 401 -20.39 -14.60 3.23
C HIS A 401 -19.88 -15.42 4.42
N ASP A 402 -19.11 -16.48 4.17
CA ASP A 402 -18.56 -17.34 5.23
C ASP A 402 -17.03 -17.46 5.09
N ILE A 403 -16.33 -17.48 6.23
CA ILE A 403 -14.90 -17.76 6.32
C ILE A 403 -14.75 -19.11 7.03
N PRO A 404 -14.17 -20.14 6.38
CA PRO A 404 -14.08 -21.46 6.98
C PRO A 404 -13.35 -21.47 8.33
N ALA A 405 -13.84 -22.28 9.27
CA ALA A 405 -13.27 -22.41 10.61
C ALA A 405 -11.94 -23.17 10.64
N ASP A 406 -11.67 -23.99 9.61
CA ASP A 406 -10.42 -24.75 9.50
C ASP A 406 -9.25 -23.85 9.05
N GLU A 407 -8.04 -24.17 9.52
CA GLU A 407 -6.88 -23.32 9.25
C GLU A 407 -6.55 -23.18 7.77
N ALA A 408 -6.78 -24.21 6.96
CA ALA A 408 -6.45 -24.19 5.53
C ALA A 408 -7.41 -23.28 4.76
N GLY A 409 -8.71 -23.41 5.02
CA GLY A 409 -9.76 -22.57 4.44
C GLY A 409 -9.62 -21.11 4.86
N CYS A 410 -9.45 -20.84 6.16
CA CYS A 410 -9.21 -19.48 6.67
C CYS A 410 -7.95 -18.86 6.05
N ARG A 411 -6.84 -19.61 5.99
CA ARG A 411 -5.60 -19.15 5.35
C ARG A 411 -5.80 -18.79 3.89
N LYS A 412 -6.55 -19.60 3.12
CA LYS A 412 -6.81 -19.33 1.71
C LYS A 412 -7.53 -17.99 1.52
N VAL A 413 -8.53 -17.69 2.36
CA VAL A 413 -9.26 -16.41 2.33
C VAL A 413 -8.34 -15.24 2.66
N PHE A 414 -7.59 -15.31 3.77
CA PHE A 414 -6.72 -14.22 4.20
C PHE A 414 -5.52 -13.99 3.26
N GLU A 415 -4.96 -15.04 2.65
CA GLU A 415 -3.95 -14.89 1.59
C GLU A 415 -4.52 -14.20 0.36
N PHE A 416 -5.75 -14.51 -0.04
CA PHE A 416 -6.42 -13.77 -1.11
C PHE A 416 -6.58 -12.29 -0.76
N GLY A 417 -7.09 -11.97 0.44
CA GLY A 417 -7.23 -10.59 0.92
C GLY A 417 -5.89 -9.84 0.92
N ARG A 418 -4.82 -10.50 1.37
CA ARG A 418 -3.45 -9.97 1.34
C ARG A 418 -2.98 -9.67 -0.09
N LYS A 419 -3.16 -10.62 -1.01
CA LYS A 419 -2.70 -10.49 -2.41
C LYS A 419 -3.44 -9.41 -3.19
N ILE A 420 -4.70 -9.15 -2.86
CA ILE A 420 -5.52 -8.12 -3.51
C ILE A 420 -5.57 -6.80 -2.75
N GLY A 421 -4.92 -6.72 -1.59
CA GLY A 421 -4.65 -5.48 -0.88
C GLY A 421 -5.86 -4.88 -0.15
N ILE A 422 -6.83 -5.69 0.30
CA ILE A 422 -7.93 -5.19 1.12
C ILE A 422 -7.50 -4.93 2.56
N GLU A 423 -8.25 -4.10 3.26
CA GLU A 423 -8.04 -3.80 4.68
C GLU A 423 -9.05 -4.53 5.58
N THR A 424 -10.24 -4.82 5.06
CA THR A 424 -11.35 -5.39 5.85
C THR A 424 -12.18 -6.39 5.02
N PHE A 425 -12.43 -7.57 5.56
CA PHE A 425 -13.47 -8.48 5.09
C PHE A 425 -14.84 -8.11 5.69
N LEU A 426 -15.91 -8.20 4.90
CA LEU A 426 -17.29 -8.19 5.37
C LEU A 426 -17.77 -9.64 5.34
N SER A 427 -18.20 -10.19 6.48
CA SER A 427 -18.51 -11.62 6.56
C SER A 427 -19.51 -11.95 7.68
N GLU A 428 -20.16 -13.09 7.57
CA GLU A 428 -21.11 -13.66 8.53
C GLU A 428 -20.70 -15.07 8.96
N PRO A 429 -19.48 -15.23 9.52
CA PRO A 429 -18.97 -16.54 9.86
C PRO A 429 -19.77 -17.17 11.00
N LYS A 430 -19.76 -18.49 11.10
CA LYS A 430 -20.29 -19.17 12.28
C LYS A 430 -19.51 -18.78 13.53
N LEU A 431 -20.18 -18.77 14.70
CA LEU A 431 -19.57 -18.32 15.96
C LEU A 431 -18.33 -19.15 16.34
N GLU A 432 -18.34 -20.45 16.04
CA GLU A 432 -17.22 -21.36 16.27
C GLU A 432 -15.98 -21.06 15.39
N ALA A 433 -16.14 -20.32 14.29
CA ALA A 433 -15.02 -19.93 13.43
C ALA A 433 -14.24 -18.71 13.98
N LEU A 434 -14.84 -17.95 14.91
CA LEU A 434 -14.29 -16.65 15.33
C LEU A 434 -12.92 -16.75 16.00
N ASP A 435 -12.62 -17.84 16.71
CA ASP A 435 -11.31 -18.05 17.34
C ASP A 435 -10.20 -18.22 16.28
N THR A 436 -10.47 -18.96 15.20
CA THR A 436 -9.54 -19.08 14.08
C THR A 436 -9.41 -17.74 13.36
N ILE A 437 -10.54 -17.12 13.02
CA ILE A 437 -10.57 -15.86 12.27
C ILE A 437 -9.80 -14.75 13.00
N GLU A 438 -9.97 -14.61 14.30
CA GLU A 438 -9.26 -13.62 15.12
C GLU A 438 -7.73 -13.75 15.03
N ARG A 439 -7.21 -14.99 15.12
CA ARG A 439 -5.77 -15.24 14.96
C ARG A 439 -5.27 -14.81 13.58
N PHE A 440 -6.06 -15.06 12.54
CA PHE A 440 -5.72 -14.66 11.17
C PHE A 440 -5.84 -13.14 10.96
N CYS A 441 -6.82 -12.48 11.58
CA CYS A 441 -6.92 -11.03 11.60
C CYS A 441 -5.63 -10.39 12.12
N ASP A 442 -5.12 -10.87 13.26
CA ASP A 442 -3.90 -10.34 13.87
C ASP A 442 -2.65 -10.68 13.04
N ALA A 443 -2.54 -11.92 12.53
CA ALA A 443 -1.40 -12.36 11.73
C ALA A 443 -1.27 -11.63 10.39
N TYR A 444 -2.39 -11.30 9.74
CA TYR A 444 -2.40 -10.63 8.43
C TYR A 444 -2.59 -9.12 8.52
N GLY A 445 -2.95 -8.61 9.71
CA GLY A 445 -3.33 -7.21 9.90
C GLY A 445 -4.52 -6.82 9.02
N ILE A 446 -5.48 -7.72 8.82
CA ILE A 446 -6.71 -7.52 8.06
C ILE A 446 -7.88 -7.65 9.02
N ASN A 447 -8.83 -6.74 8.96
CA ASN A 447 -10.00 -6.78 9.85
C ASN A 447 -11.08 -7.72 9.30
N VAL A 448 -11.94 -8.21 10.19
CA VAL A 448 -13.22 -8.84 9.81
C VAL A 448 -14.34 -8.05 10.47
N ALA A 449 -15.20 -7.49 9.63
CA ALA A 449 -16.40 -6.79 10.02
C ALA A 449 -17.60 -7.75 9.85
N LEU A 450 -18.17 -8.15 10.98
CA LEU A 450 -19.36 -8.99 11.07
C LEU A 450 -20.54 -8.24 10.46
N HIS A 451 -21.02 -8.73 9.33
CA HIS A 451 -22.08 -8.12 8.54
C HIS A 451 -23.47 -8.49 9.05
N ASN A 452 -24.43 -7.58 8.91
CA ASN A 452 -25.80 -7.77 9.40
C ASN A 452 -26.81 -7.79 8.24
N HIS A 453 -27.48 -8.92 8.07
CA HIS A 453 -28.77 -8.99 7.38
C HIS A 453 -29.90 -9.02 8.42
N ASP A 454 -31.10 -9.45 7.99
CA ASP A 454 -32.22 -9.72 8.91
C ASP A 454 -31.91 -10.86 9.91
N GLN A 455 -32.79 -11.02 10.91
CA GLN A 455 -32.63 -12.03 11.96
C GLN A 455 -32.56 -13.47 11.43
N LYS A 456 -33.14 -13.77 10.27
CA LYS A 456 -33.13 -15.11 9.69
C LYS A 456 -31.80 -15.40 8.99
N ALA A 457 -31.30 -14.42 8.23
CA ALA A 457 -30.04 -14.54 7.50
C ALA A 457 -28.82 -14.44 8.43
N SER A 458 -28.84 -13.52 9.40
CA SER A 458 -27.72 -13.27 10.33
C SER A 458 -28.14 -13.42 11.80
N PRO A 459 -28.58 -14.60 12.28
CA PRO A 459 -29.16 -14.75 13.62
C PRO A 459 -28.23 -14.31 14.77
N ALA A 460 -26.91 -14.36 14.57
CA ALA A 460 -25.93 -13.92 15.55
C ALA A 460 -25.57 -12.42 15.45
N TYR A 461 -25.78 -11.77 14.30
CA TYR A 461 -25.21 -10.47 13.97
C TYR A 461 -26.23 -9.41 13.50
N TRP A 462 -27.50 -9.78 13.33
CA TRP A 462 -28.56 -8.90 12.82
C TRP A 462 -28.78 -7.61 13.64
N ASN A 463 -28.34 -7.59 14.90
CA ASN A 463 -28.42 -6.43 15.77
C ASN A 463 -27.08 -6.10 16.48
N PRO A 464 -26.90 -4.87 16.98
CA PRO A 464 -25.68 -4.44 17.65
C PRO A 464 -25.30 -5.28 18.89
N GLU A 465 -26.28 -5.74 19.67
CA GLU A 465 -26.05 -6.55 20.86
C GLU A 465 -25.42 -7.90 20.53
N GLY A 466 -25.89 -8.55 19.47
CA GLY A 466 -25.34 -9.81 18.97
C GLY A 466 -23.89 -9.66 18.54
N VAL A 467 -23.58 -8.61 17.79
CA VAL A 467 -22.19 -8.29 17.39
C VAL A 467 -21.31 -7.99 18.60
N MET A 468 -21.79 -7.19 19.57
CA MET A 468 -21.02 -6.90 20.79
C MET A 468 -20.73 -8.16 21.60
N LYS A 469 -21.71 -9.07 21.69
CA LYS A 469 -21.55 -10.38 22.36
C LYS A 469 -20.52 -11.24 21.62
N ALA A 470 -20.59 -11.32 20.30
CA ALA A 470 -19.65 -12.09 19.48
C ALA A 470 -18.20 -11.57 19.60
N CYS A 471 -18.04 -10.25 19.76
CA CYS A 471 -16.75 -9.57 19.88
C CYS A 471 -16.22 -9.44 21.32
N GLN A 472 -16.94 -9.93 22.33
CA GLN A 472 -16.55 -9.78 23.73
C GLN A 472 -15.23 -10.52 24.01
N GLY A 473 -14.24 -9.80 24.58
CA GLY A 473 -12.93 -10.38 24.89
C GLY A 473 -11.99 -10.59 23.69
N ARG A 474 -12.41 -10.25 22.47
CA ARG A 474 -11.65 -10.45 21.23
C ARG A 474 -10.88 -9.22 20.76
N SER A 475 -9.88 -9.42 19.92
CA SER A 475 -9.11 -8.42 19.17
C SER A 475 -10.02 -7.35 18.57
N LYS A 476 -9.53 -6.10 18.54
CA LYS A 476 -10.23 -4.96 17.93
C LYS A 476 -10.31 -5.06 16.40
N ARG A 477 -9.63 -6.03 15.79
CA ARG A 477 -9.74 -6.36 14.37
C ARG A 477 -11.02 -7.12 14.02
N LEU A 478 -11.76 -7.61 15.01
CA LEU A 478 -13.11 -8.16 14.86
C LEU A 478 -14.14 -7.16 15.41
N GLY A 479 -15.16 -6.88 14.62
CA GLY A 479 -16.14 -5.82 14.90
C GLY A 479 -17.31 -5.86 13.93
N ALA A 480 -18.04 -4.76 13.80
CA ALA A 480 -19.25 -4.65 13.00
C ALA A 480 -18.99 -4.07 11.61
N CYS A 481 -19.64 -4.64 10.61
CA CYS A 481 -20.06 -3.91 9.42
C CYS A 481 -21.50 -3.47 9.66
N ALA A 482 -21.73 -2.17 9.83
CA ALA A 482 -23.06 -1.63 10.02
C ALA A 482 -23.77 -1.47 8.67
N ASP A 483 -24.60 -2.44 8.28
CA ASP A 483 -25.56 -2.24 7.20
C ASP A 483 -26.78 -1.52 7.75
N LEU A 484 -26.92 -0.26 7.34
CA LEU A 484 -27.97 0.62 7.83
C LEU A 484 -29.34 0.24 7.29
N GLY A 485 -29.39 -0.32 6.07
CA GLY A 485 -30.61 -0.73 5.40
C GLY A 485 -31.28 -1.84 6.19
N TYR A 486 -30.56 -2.91 6.51
CA TYR A 486 -31.11 -4.03 7.29
C TYR A 486 -31.50 -3.65 8.71
N TRP A 487 -30.74 -2.76 9.37
CA TRP A 487 -31.14 -2.24 10.67
C TRP A 487 -32.46 -1.47 10.59
N MET A 488 -32.59 -0.54 9.64
CA MET A 488 -33.83 0.22 9.48
C MET A 488 -35.03 -0.68 9.15
N ARG A 489 -34.87 -1.66 8.25
CA ARG A 489 -35.90 -2.66 7.92
C ARG A 489 -36.29 -3.53 9.12
N SER A 490 -35.37 -3.71 10.07
CA SER A 490 -35.57 -4.46 11.32
C SER A 490 -36.04 -3.59 12.50
N GLY A 491 -36.37 -2.30 12.26
CA GLY A 491 -36.82 -1.38 13.30
C GLY A 491 -35.72 -0.90 14.26
N ILE A 492 -34.44 -1.13 13.92
CA ILE A 492 -33.29 -0.68 14.69
C ILE A 492 -32.92 0.73 14.23
N ASP A 493 -32.73 1.66 15.18
CA ASP A 493 -32.25 3.00 14.86
C ASP A 493 -30.72 3.00 14.61
N PRO A 494 -30.25 3.38 13.41
CA PRO A 494 -28.83 3.41 13.08
C PRO A 494 -27.95 4.22 14.02
N ILE A 495 -28.45 5.37 14.52
CA ILE A 495 -27.68 6.29 15.36
C ILE A 495 -27.48 5.66 16.74
N GLN A 496 -28.52 5.02 17.30
CA GLN A 496 -28.41 4.31 18.57
C GLN A 496 -27.52 3.07 18.44
N ALA A 497 -27.60 2.36 17.31
CA ALA A 497 -26.77 1.20 17.02
C ALA A 497 -25.28 1.56 16.97
N VAL A 498 -24.90 2.61 16.24
CA VAL A 498 -23.51 3.11 16.18
C VAL A 498 -23.01 3.56 17.55
N ASN A 499 -23.83 4.28 18.33
CA ASN A 499 -23.51 4.67 19.71
C ASN A 499 -23.20 3.47 20.63
N LYS A 500 -23.87 2.35 20.39
CA LYS A 500 -23.65 1.11 21.14
C LYS A 500 -22.35 0.42 20.73
N LEU A 501 -22.07 0.36 19.42
CA LEU A 501 -20.89 -0.30 18.87
C LEU A 501 -19.58 0.43 19.20
N LYS A 502 -19.59 1.78 19.19
CA LYS A 502 -18.39 2.60 19.44
C LYS A 502 -17.20 2.12 18.59
N ASP A 503 -16.09 1.78 19.24
CA ASP A 503 -14.84 1.33 18.62
C ASP A 503 -14.92 -0.08 18.01
N ARG A 504 -16.05 -0.77 18.13
CA ARG A 504 -16.35 -1.99 17.37
C ARG A 504 -16.90 -1.71 15.97
N LEU A 505 -17.26 -0.47 15.63
CA LEU A 505 -17.64 -0.12 14.27
C LEU A 505 -16.41 -0.11 13.36
N ILE A 506 -16.23 -1.16 12.55
CA ILE A 506 -15.08 -1.27 11.63
C ILE A 506 -15.39 -0.60 10.30
N THR A 507 -16.61 -0.73 9.79
CA THR A 507 -17.04 -0.16 8.52
C THR A 507 -18.56 0.01 8.48
N VAL A 508 -19.06 0.77 7.51
CA VAL A 508 -20.50 1.07 7.37
C VAL A 508 -20.90 0.84 5.92
N GLN A 509 -22.01 0.14 5.69
CA GLN A 509 -22.71 0.12 4.41
C GLN A 509 -23.92 1.03 4.53
N VAL A 510 -23.79 2.20 3.91
CA VAL A 510 -24.72 3.31 4.06
C VAL A 510 -25.86 3.15 3.07
N HIS A 511 -27.08 3.09 3.62
CA HIS A 511 -28.33 3.16 2.89
C HIS A 511 -29.14 4.33 3.43
N ASP A 512 -30.02 4.89 2.60
CA ASP A 512 -31.15 5.70 3.05
C ASP A 512 -32.42 5.13 2.41
N LEU A 513 -33.48 4.96 3.19
CA LEU A 513 -34.68 4.25 2.75
C LEU A 513 -35.86 5.22 2.60
N ASN A 514 -36.77 4.91 1.67
CA ASN A 514 -38.04 5.65 1.57
C ASN A 514 -38.94 5.49 2.80
N GLU A 515 -38.89 4.33 3.46
CA GLU A 515 -39.67 4.04 4.68
C GLU A 515 -38.95 3.04 5.62
N ARG A 516 -39.30 3.04 6.91
CA ARG A 516 -38.75 2.11 7.93
C ARG A 516 -39.61 0.85 8.04
N SER A 517 -39.67 0.09 6.96
CA SER A 517 -40.41 -1.17 6.89
C SER A 517 -39.60 -2.23 6.16
N VAL A 518 -40.01 -3.49 6.23
CA VAL A 518 -39.42 -4.58 5.44
C VAL A 518 -39.52 -4.35 3.92
N ALA A 519 -40.45 -3.50 3.47
CA ALA A 519 -40.63 -3.12 2.06
C ALA A 519 -39.80 -1.89 1.65
N GLY A 520 -39.10 -1.25 2.59
CA GLY A 520 -38.28 -0.08 2.32
C GLY A 520 -37.18 -0.35 1.29
N HIS A 521 -37.08 0.51 0.29
CA HIS A 521 -36.05 0.46 -0.73
C HIS A 521 -35.18 1.71 -0.67
N ASP A 522 -34.00 1.62 -1.29
CA ASP A 522 -33.03 2.69 -1.25
C ASP A 522 -33.50 3.91 -2.06
N VAL A 523 -33.18 5.09 -1.53
CA VAL A 523 -33.36 6.41 -2.13
C VAL A 523 -32.08 7.23 -1.95
N PRO A 524 -31.87 8.30 -2.74
CA PRO A 524 -30.69 9.15 -2.58
C PRO A 524 -30.48 9.60 -1.13
N TRP A 525 -29.25 9.57 -0.64
CA TRP A 525 -28.94 9.89 0.74
C TRP A 525 -29.39 11.30 1.12
N GLY A 526 -30.04 11.42 2.28
CA GLY A 526 -30.62 12.67 2.77
C GLY A 526 -32.07 12.90 2.33
N SER A 527 -32.60 12.11 1.39
CA SER A 527 -34.01 12.18 0.96
C SER A 527 -34.92 11.17 1.68
N GLY A 528 -34.34 10.20 2.36
CA GLY A 528 -35.07 9.12 3.03
C GLY A 528 -35.31 9.36 4.53
N VAL A 529 -35.79 8.31 5.18
CA VAL A 529 -36.13 8.29 6.62
C VAL A 529 -34.97 7.80 7.50
N GLY A 530 -33.78 7.59 6.93
CA GLY A 530 -32.61 7.05 7.61
C GLY A 530 -31.84 8.06 8.46
N LYS A 531 -32.12 9.36 8.32
CA LYS A 531 -31.41 10.45 9.02
C LYS A 531 -29.89 10.40 8.75
N THR A 532 -29.50 10.11 7.51
CA THR A 532 -28.12 9.82 7.10
C THR A 532 -27.11 10.91 7.51
N GLU A 533 -27.47 12.19 7.40
CA GLU A 533 -26.58 13.28 7.85
C GLU A 533 -26.30 13.22 9.36
N GLN A 534 -27.34 13.00 10.17
CA GLN A 534 -27.20 12.92 11.63
C GLN A 534 -26.33 11.74 12.02
N LEU A 535 -26.44 10.61 11.32
CA LEU A 535 -25.55 9.47 11.50
C LEU A 535 -24.09 9.81 11.18
N ILE A 536 -23.83 10.45 10.03
CA ILE A 536 -22.47 10.83 9.64
C ILE A 536 -21.83 11.74 10.71
N ARG A 537 -22.58 12.75 11.16
CA ARG A 537 -22.14 13.65 12.23
C ARG A 537 -21.94 12.92 13.56
N GLU A 538 -22.75 11.91 13.87
CA GLU A 538 -22.60 11.13 15.09
C GLU A 538 -21.35 10.24 15.08
N VAL A 539 -21.07 9.56 13.96
CA VAL A 539 -19.83 8.79 13.78
C VAL A 539 -18.62 9.72 13.94
N HIS A 540 -18.69 10.94 13.39
CA HIS A 540 -17.66 11.96 13.59
C HIS A 540 -17.49 12.37 15.05
N ARG A 541 -18.60 12.67 15.74
CA ARG A 541 -18.62 13.06 17.16
C ARG A 541 -18.00 11.98 18.05
N LEU A 542 -18.21 10.70 17.72
CA LEU A 542 -17.60 9.56 18.40
C LEU A 542 -16.11 9.35 18.05
N GLY A 543 -15.55 10.13 17.13
CA GLY A 543 -14.15 10.01 16.68
C GLY A 543 -13.89 8.74 15.86
N LEU A 544 -14.93 8.10 15.34
CA LEU A 544 -14.83 6.83 14.61
C LEU A 544 -14.38 7.09 13.16
N LYS A 545 -13.53 6.19 12.65
CA LYS A 545 -12.99 6.23 11.30
C LYS A 545 -13.24 4.88 10.63
N PRO A 546 -14.43 4.66 10.05
CA PRO A 546 -14.74 3.47 9.28
C PRO A 546 -13.64 3.15 8.25
N THR A 547 -13.44 1.86 7.97
CA THR A 547 -12.56 1.42 6.86
C THR A 547 -13.01 2.10 5.57
N MET A 548 -14.32 2.09 5.34
CA MET A 548 -14.97 2.79 4.26
C MET A 548 -16.34 3.28 4.73
N TRP A 549 -16.73 4.45 4.23
CA TRP A 549 -18.12 4.82 4.10
C TRP A 549 -18.62 4.15 2.83
N GLY A 550 -19.14 2.95 2.96
CA GLY A 550 -19.53 2.11 1.83
C GLY A 550 -20.86 2.56 1.26
N LEU A 551 -20.86 3.01 0.01
CA LEU A 551 -22.06 3.34 -0.73
C LEU A 551 -22.67 2.06 -1.28
N GLU A 552 -23.70 1.57 -0.61
CA GLU A 552 -24.53 0.47 -1.11
C GLU A 552 -25.89 1.02 -1.55
N TYR A 553 -26.18 0.92 -2.84
CA TYR A 553 -27.46 1.37 -3.42
C TYR A 553 -28.16 0.18 -4.09
N SER A 554 -29.05 -0.44 -3.33
CA SER A 554 -29.79 -1.67 -3.63
C SER A 554 -31.15 -1.42 -4.27
N HIS A 555 -31.21 -0.45 -5.20
CA HIS A 555 -32.39 -0.14 -5.99
C HIS A 555 -32.00 0.30 -7.41
N ASN A 556 -32.88 0.13 -8.39
CA ASN A 556 -32.66 0.51 -9.80
C ASN A 556 -31.30 0.03 -10.39
N PHE A 557 -30.88 -1.21 -10.09
CA PHE A 557 -29.51 -1.70 -10.29
C PHE A 557 -28.86 -1.47 -11.66
N LEU A 558 -29.63 -1.37 -12.74
CA LEU A 558 -29.11 -1.19 -14.09
C LEU A 558 -28.92 0.29 -14.46
N GLU A 559 -29.67 1.18 -13.83
CA GLU A 559 -29.76 2.59 -14.19
C GLU A 559 -29.55 3.54 -13.00
N SER A 560 -29.09 3.05 -11.85
CA SER A 560 -28.96 3.80 -10.58
C SER A 560 -27.83 4.83 -10.51
N LEU A 561 -27.07 5.04 -11.59
CA LEU A 561 -25.94 6.00 -11.58
C LEU A 561 -26.37 7.44 -11.22
N PRO A 562 -27.50 7.99 -11.69
CA PRO A 562 -27.97 9.31 -11.28
C PRO A 562 -28.24 9.41 -9.78
N GLU A 563 -28.85 8.40 -9.16
CA GLU A 563 -29.15 8.36 -7.73
C GLU A 563 -27.88 8.19 -6.89
N ILE A 564 -26.96 7.32 -7.34
CA ILE A 564 -25.65 7.14 -6.71
C ILE A 564 -24.84 8.44 -6.75
N THR A 565 -24.92 9.20 -7.84
CA THR A 565 -24.26 10.51 -7.97
C THR A 565 -24.78 11.49 -6.91
N GLN A 566 -26.10 11.52 -6.68
CA GLN A 566 -26.69 12.34 -5.62
C GLN A 566 -26.20 11.94 -4.22
N CYS A 567 -26.02 10.64 -3.95
CA CYS A 567 -25.43 10.18 -2.68
C CYS A 567 -23.99 10.68 -2.50
N VAL A 568 -23.18 10.66 -3.56
CA VAL A 568 -21.80 11.18 -3.54
C VAL A 568 -21.79 12.68 -3.30
N GLU A 569 -22.65 13.44 -3.98
CA GLU A 569 -22.80 14.89 -3.80
C GLU A 569 -23.24 15.25 -2.37
N PHE A 570 -24.19 14.49 -1.82
CA PHE A 570 -24.62 14.63 -0.43
C PHE A 570 -23.46 14.41 0.55
N PHE A 571 -22.71 13.32 0.41
CA PHE A 571 -21.57 13.04 1.30
C PHE A 571 -20.45 14.09 1.16
N ASN A 572 -20.20 14.58 -0.06
CA ASN A 572 -19.26 15.66 -0.33
C ASN A 572 -19.66 16.95 0.38
N LYS A 573 -20.94 17.33 0.32
CA LYS A 573 -21.48 18.49 1.03
C LYS A 573 -21.29 18.35 2.54
N VAL A 574 -21.71 17.23 3.13
CA VAL A 574 -21.59 16.99 4.59
C VAL A 574 -20.12 17.00 5.02
N SER A 575 -19.21 16.43 4.22
CA SER A 575 -17.77 16.45 4.51
C SER A 575 -17.20 17.87 4.60
N LEU A 576 -17.60 18.76 3.68
CA LEU A 576 -17.17 20.16 3.69
C LEU A 576 -17.72 20.92 4.90
N GLU A 577 -18.96 20.68 5.28
CA GLU A 577 -19.60 21.33 6.42
C GLU A 577 -18.96 20.89 7.74
N VAL A 578 -18.75 19.58 7.91
CA VAL A 578 -18.13 19.01 9.12
C VAL A 578 -16.68 19.47 9.26
N GLU A 579 -15.89 19.49 8.18
CA GLU A 579 -14.49 19.96 8.25
C GLU A 579 -14.38 21.45 8.63
N LYS A 580 -15.34 22.27 8.21
CA LYS A 580 -15.42 23.70 8.59
C LYS A 580 -15.99 23.94 9.99
N GLY A 581 -16.40 22.89 10.70
CA GLY A 581 -17.04 23.01 12.01
C GLY A 581 -18.45 23.60 11.97
N VAL A 582 -19.14 23.50 10.84
CA VAL A 582 -20.54 23.94 10.72
C VAL A 582 -21.42 22.96 11.52
N MET A 583 -22.05 23.48 12.58
CA MET A 583 -23.06 22.74 13.33
C MET A 583 -24.38 22.69 12.54
N PRO A 584 -25.14 21.58 12.63
CA PRO A 584 -26.39 21.40 11.90
C PRO A 584 -27.49 22.40 12.29
#